data_AF-A0A9X2U793-F1
#
_entry.id   AF-A0A9X2U793-F1
#
_cell.length_a   1.000
_cell.length_b   1.000
_cell.length_c   1.000
_cell.angle_alpha   90.00
_cell.angle_beta   90.00
_cell.angle_gamma   90.00
#
_symmetry.space_group_name_H-M   'P 1'
#
loop_
_entity.id
_entity.type
_entity.pdbx_description
1 polymer ?
#
loop_
_entity_poly.entity_id
_entity_poly.type
_entity_poly.pdbx_seq_one_letter_code
_entity_poly.pdbx_strand_id
1 'polypeptide(L)'
;MDPNAALRSHLTDLLTARQAHCTFADAVAHMPTERRGDRPESLPYSVWELAEHIRRAQRDILDYCRAPDYEAADWPHDYWPDAPAPSTPTAWDASVAQVQTDQEALCDLVTDETIDLYETVPSSDEHTYLREVMLVADHTAYHVGQIVTVRRALGLWPPSGDAE
;
A
#
# COMPACT_ATOMS: atom_id res chain seq x y z
N MET A 1 21.52 22.21 -7.58
CA MET A 1 21.30 21.50 -6.31
C MET A 1 19.81 21.61 -6.08
N ASP A 2 19.07 20.50 -6.16
CA ASP A 2 17.62 20.51 -5.98
C ASP A 2 17.29 21.01 -4.55
N PRO A 3 16.56 22.13 -4.38
CA PRO A 3 16.17 22.61 -3.05
C PRO A 3 15.29 21.60 -2.28
N ASN A 4 14.66 20.65 -2.99
CA ASN A 4 13.81 19.61 -2.41
C ASN A 4 14.53 18.27 -2.19
N ALA A 5 15.84 18.16 -2.41
CA ALA A 5 16.56 16.88 -2.30
C ALA A 5 16.32 16.15 -0.96
N ALA A 6 16.33 16.88 0.16
CA ALA A 6 16.05 16.30 1.47
C ALA A 6 14.58 15.85 1.60
N LEU A 7 13.63 16.63 1.09
CA LEU A 7 12.22 16.26 1.09
C LEU A 7 11.98 14.99 0.27
N ARG A 8 12.53 14.91 -0.94
CA ARG A 8 12.43 13.71 -1.80
C ARG A 8 12.98 12.48 -1.08
N SER A 9 14.15 12.60 -0.46
CA SER A 9 14.71 11.51 0.36
C SER A 9 13.77 11.09 1.49
N HIS A 10 13.18 12.03 2.23
CA HIS A 10 12.24 11.72 3.30
C HIS A 10 10.95 11.07 2.80
N LEU A 11 10.45 11.45 1.63
CA LEU A 11 9.27 10.81 1.02
C LEU A 11 9.58 9.39 0.56
N THR A 12 10.74 9.15 -0.06
CA THR A 12 11.20 7.79 -0.39
C THR A 12 11.35 6.92 0.87
N ASP A 13 11.93 7.45 1.93
CA ASP A 13 12.05 6.76 3.21
C ASP A 13 10.67 6.50 3.84
N LEU A 14 9.74 7.46 3.74
CA LEU A 14 8.38 7.34 4.26
C LEU A 14 7.61 6.21 3.56
N LEU A 15 7.82 6.04 2.25
CA LEU A 15 7.22 4.96 1.47
C LEU A 15 7.86 3.60 1.81
N THR A 16 9.19 3.52 1.94
CA THR A 16 9.91 2.24 1.85
C THR A 16 10.56 1.78 3.15
N ALA A 17 10.99 2.69 4.02
CA ALA A 17 11.84 2.37 5.14
C ALA A 17 11.04 1.91 6.35
N ARG A 18 11.61 0.97 7.09
CA ARG A 18 11.14 0.61 8.41
C ARG A 18 11.44 1.75 9.39
N GLN A 19 10.46 2.60 9.63
CA GLN A 19 10.53 3.72 10.58
C GLN A 19 9.96 3.30 11.95
N ALA A 20 9.01 4.04 12.51
CA ALA A 20 8.39 3.76 13.82
C ALA A 20 7.42 2.56 13.83
N HIS A 21 7.22 1.88 12.70
CA HIS A 21 6.42 0.66 12.55
C HIS A 21 7.05 -0.27 11.51
N CYS A 22 6.54 -1.51 11.42
CA CYS A 22 6.97 -2.44 10.37
C CYS A 22 6.49 -2.00 8.99
N THR A 23 7.16 -2.47 7.94
CA THR A 23 6.76 -2.21 6.55
C THR A 23 5.57 -3.08 6.15
N PHE A 24 4.97 -2.80 4.99
CA PHE A 24 4.00 -3.71 4.38
C PHE A 24 4.60 -5.11 4.14
N ALA A 25 5.83 -5.16 3.60
CA ALA A 25 6.55 -6.41 3.36
C ALA A 25 6.72 -7.23 4.64
N ASP A 26 7.12 -6.60 5.76
CA ASP A 26 7.22 -7.27 7.06
C ASP A 26 5.86 -7.82 7.53
N ALA A 27 4.78 -7.05 7.33
CA ALA A 27 3.45 -7.39 7.81
C ALA A 27 2.84 -8.60 7.07
N VAL A 28 3.16 -8.75 5.78
CA VAL A 28 2.67 -9.86 4.94
C VAL A 28 3.62 -11.06 4.88
N ALA A 29 4.86 -10.91 5.35
CA ALA A 29 5.86 -11.97 5.37
C ALA A 29 5.37 -13.24 6.09
N HIS A 30 5.74 -14.39 5.52
CA HIS A 30 5.44 -15.73 6.05
C HIS A 30 3.96 -15.96 6.41
N MET A 31 3.03 -15.30 5.73
CA MET A 31 1.59 -15.54 5.94
C MET A 31 1.22 -16.93 5.42
N PRO A 32 0.74 -17.87 6.28
CA PRO A 32 0.43 -19.22 5.84
C PRO A 32 -0.68 -19.23 4.79
N THR A 33 -0.48 -19.96 3.70
CA THR A 33 -1.38 -19.98 2.53
C THR A 33 -2.83 -20.26 2.91
N GLU A 34 -3.05 -21.24 3.79
CA GLU A 34 -4.35 -21.71 4.23
C GLU A 34 -5.06 -20.72 5.18
N ARG A 35 -4.32 -19.74 5.71
CA ARG A 35 -4.81 -18.78 6.71
C ARG A 35 -5.01 -17.37 6.15
N ARG A 36 -4.63 -17.11 4.90
CA ARG A 36 -4.71 -15.78 4.25
C ARG A 36 -6.12 -15.18 4.27
N GLY A 37 -7.15 -16.03 4.24
CA GLY A 37 -8.55 -15.63 4.23
C GLY A 37 -9.28 -15.69 5.56
N ASP A 38 -8.59 -16.00 6.66
CA ASP A 38 -9.21 -16.04 7.98
C ASP A 38 -9.60 -14.65 8.46
N ARG A 39 -10.85 -14.50 8.90
CA ARG A 39 -11.33 -13.33 9.64
C ARG A 39 -11.46 -13.68 11.12
N PRO A 40 -10.77 -12.97 12.04
CA PRO A 40 -11.04 -13.06 13.47
C PRO A 40 -12.50 -12.68 13.76
N GLU A 41 -13.15 -13.32 14.74
CA GLU A 41 -14.57 -13.06 15.06
C GLU A 41 -14.88 -11.59 15.35
N SER A 42 -13.93 -10.86 15.94
CA SER A 42 -14.07 -9.45 16.31
C SER A 42 -13.64 -8.46 15.23
N LEU A 43 -13.18 -8.92 14.06
CA LEU A 43 -12.62 -8.06 13.01
C LEU A 43 -13.28 -8.35 11.65
N PRO A 44 -13.59 -7.30 10.86
CA PRO A 44 -14.38 -7.46 9.63
C PRO A 44 -13.58 -7.95 8.42
N TYR A 45 -12.25 -8.01 8.50
CA TYR A 45 -11.36 -8.26 7.36
C TYR A 45 -10.32 -9.34 7.64
N SER A 46 -9.94 -10.07 6.59
CA SER A 46 -8.78 -10.95 6.56
C SER A 46 -7.51 -10.17 6.19
N VAL A 47 -6.35 -10.84 6.26
CA VAL A 47 -5.09 -10.25 5.76
C VAL A 47 -5.14 -10.08 4.24
N TRP A 48 -5.75 -11.02 3.50
CA TRP A 48 -5.92 -10.91 2.05
C TRP A 48 -6.72 -9.66 1.66
N GLU A 49 -7.81 -9.38 2.36
CA GLU A 49 -8.65 -8.23 2.05
C GLU A 49 -7.93 -6.91 2.26
N LEU A 50 -7.16 -6.80 3.35
CA LEU A 50 -6.36 -5.62 3.64
C LEU A 50 -5.22 -5.44 2.63
N ALA A 51 -4.57 -6.52 2.21
CA ALA A 51 -3.52 -6.46 1.20
C ALA A 51 -4.07 -6.02 -0.16
N GLU A 52 -5.23 -6.57 -0.59
CA GLU A 52 -5.90 -6.14 -1.81
C GLU A 52 -6.39 -4.69 -1.73
N HIS A 53 -6.86 -4.26 -0.56
CA HIS A 53 -7.28 -2.87 -0.36
C HIS A 53 -6.11 -1.90 -0.53
N ILE A 54 -4.97 -2.18 0.11
CA ILE A 54 -3.74 -1.40 -0.09
C ILE A 54 -3.33 -1.40 -1.55
N ARG A 55 -3.31 -2.58 -2.22
CA ARG A 55 -2.92 -2.70 -3.63
C ARG A 55 -3.78 -1.83 -4.54
N ARG A 56 -5.11 -1.91 -4.40
CA ARG A 56 -6.05 -1.18 -5.26
C ARG A 56 -5.98 0.32 -5.01
N ALA A 57 -5.98 0.75 -3.75
CA ALA A 57 -5.90 2.17 -3.40
C ALA A 57 -4.56 2.80 -3.85
N GLN A 58 -3.44 2.11 -3.61
CA GLN A 58 -2.12 2.58 -4.04
C GLN A 58 -2.04 2.69 -5.57
N ARG A 59 -2.52 1.67 -6.29
CA ARG A 59 -2.51 1.67 -7.75
C ARG A 59 -3.36 2.80 -8.32
N ASP A 60 -4.55 3.00 -7.77
CA ASP A 60 -5.46 4.05 -8.20
C ASP A 60 -4.87 5.45 -8.00
N ILE A 61 -4.23 5.72 -6.85
CA ILE A 61 -3.55 6.99 -6.61
C ILE A 61 -2.34 7.17 -7.55
N LEU A 62 -1.60 6.10 -7.84
CA LEU A 62 -0.50 6.15 -8.79
C LEU A 62 -0.99 6.50 -10.21
N ASP A 63 -2.10 5.90 -10.64
CA ASP A 63 -2.73 6.19 -11.92
C ASP A 63 -3.28 7.63 -11.94
N TYR A 64 -3.91 8.09 -10.84
CA TYR A 64 -4.37 9.47 -10.65
C TYR A 64 -3.25 10.50 -10.81
N CYS A 65 -2.06 10.21 -10.28
CA CYS A 65 -0.90 11.09 -10.41
C CYS A 65 -0.35 11.19 -11.84
N ARG A 66 -0.69 10.24 -12.73
CA ARG A 66 -0.08 10.10 -14.06
C ARG A 66 -1.04 10.41 -15.20
N ALA A 67 -2.32 10.11 -15.05
CA ALA A 67 -3.31 10.19 -16.11
C ALA A 67 -4.05 11.54 -16.11
N PRO A 68 -4.00 12.33 -17.20
CA PRO A 68 -4.78 13.58 -17.31
C PRO A 68 -6.28 13.33 -17.46
N ASP A 69 -6.68 12.14 -17.90
CA ASP A 69 -8.05 11.66 -18.08
C ASP A 69 -8.45 10.64 -17.00
N TYR A 70 -7.88 10.78 -15.80
CA TYR A 70 -8.22 9.91 -14.66
C TYR A 70 -9.71 9.98 -14.33
N GLU A 71 -10.30 8.80 -14.13
CA GLU A 71 -11.66 8.62 -13.62
C GLU A 71 -11.60 7.77 -12.35
N ALA A 72 -12.17 8.31 -11.27
CA ALA A 72 -12.21 7.59 -10.00
C ALA A 72 -13.17 6.39 -10.06
N ALA A 73 -12.75 5.27 -9.46
CA ALA A 73 -13.62 4.14 -9.21
C ALA A 73 -14.61 4.43 -8.06
N ASP A 74 -15.62 3.57 -7.86
CA ASP A 74 -16.61 3.78 -6.80
C ASP A 74 -16.00 3.50 -5.41
N TRP A 75 -15.77 4.57 -4.65
CA TRP A 75 -15.19 4.48 -3.31
C TRP A 75 -16.26 4.25 -2.22
N PRO A 76 -16.05 3.32 -1.27
CA PRO A 76 -14.91 2.41 -1.15
C PRO A 76 -15.12 1.07 -1.87
N HIS A 77 -16.28 0.84 -2.52
CA HIS A 77 -16.70 -0.49 -2.98
C HIS A 77 -15.67 -1.20 -3.87
N ASP A 78 -15.19 -0.52 -4.91
CA ASP A 78 -14.28 -1.11 -5.90
C ASP A 78 -12.87 -1.40 -5.35
N TYR A 79 -12.57 -0.85 -4.17
CA TYR A 79 -11.27 -0.94 -3.51
C TYR A 79 -11.17 -2.12 -2.53
N TRP A 80 -12.19 -2.98 -2.46
CA TRP A 80 -12.16 -4.21 -1.67
C TRP A 80 -12.37 -5.43 -2.57
N PRO A 81 -11.73 -6.58 -2.27
CA PRO A 81 -12.03 -7.81 -2.99
C PRO A 81 -13.39 -8.37 -2.56
N ASP A 82 -14.08 -9.06 -3.47
CA ASP A 82 -15.39 -9.65 -3.21
C ASP A 82 -15.36 -10.82 -2.21
N ALA A 83 -14.19 -11.46 -2.06
CA ALA A 83 -14.00 -12.64 -1.26
C ALA A 83 -12.91 -12.45 -0.20
N PRO A 84 -13.07 -13.04 0.99
CA PRO A 84 -12.09 -12.90 2.07
C PRO A 84 -10.78 -13.64 1.80
N ALA A 85 -10.71 -14.52 0.80
CA ALA A 85 -9.55 -15.33 0.48
C ALA A 85 -9.10 -15.16 -0.99
N PRO A 86 -7.81 -15.38 -1.31
CA PRO A 86 -7.33 -15.39 -2.69
C PRO A 86 -8.07 -16.46 -3.51
N SER A 87 -8.50 -16.09 -4.72
CA SER A 87 -9.24 -16.98 -5.62
C SER A 87 -8.39 -18.05 -6.29
N THR A 88 -7.06 -17.84 -6.35
CA THR A 88 -6.10 -18.78 -6.92
C THR A 88 -4.84 -18.86 -6.06
N PRO A 89 -4.03 -19.93 -6.18
CA PRO A 89 -2.77 -20.06 -5.44
C PRO A 89 -1.78 -18.92 -5.69
N THR A 90 -1.82 -18.30 -6.87
CA THR A 90 -0.89 -17.23 -7.29
C THR A 90 -1.39 -15.83 -6.99
N ALA A 91 -2.67 -15.65 -6.65
CA ALA A 91 -3.28 -14.33 -6.48
C ALA A 91 -2.65 -13.53 -5.33
N TRP A 92 -2.24 -14.19 -4.25
CA TRP A 92 -1.52 -13.54 -3.14
C TRP A 92 -0.17 -12.98 -3.57
N ASP A 93 0.68 -13.81 -4.18
CA ASP A 93 2.04 -13.40 -4.55
C ASP A 93 1.99 -12.29 -5.61
N ALA A 94 1.06 -12.39 -6.56
CA ALA A 94 0.81 -11.34 -7.54
C ALA A 94 0.37 -10.02 -6.89
N SER A 95 -0.49 -10.09 -5.87
CA SER A 95 -0.97 -8.91 -5.15
C SER A 95 0.17 -8.21 -4.41
N VAL A 96 0.97 -8.96 -3.64
CA VAL A 96 2.13 -8.43 -2.91
C VAL A 96 3.18 -7.86 -3.86
N ALA A 97 3.48 -8.54 -4.97
CA ALA A 97 4.42 -8.07 -5.98
C ALA A 97 3.95 -6.77 -6.66
N GLN A 98 2.63 -6.62 -6.88
CA GLN A 98 2.07 -5.40 -7.45
C GLN A 98 2.18 -4.22 -6.48
N VAL A 99 1.95 -4.42 -5.18
CA VAL A 99 2.18 -3.37 -4.17
C VAL A 99 3.64 -2.90 -4.18
N GLN A 100 4.60 -3.82 -4.30
CA GLN A 100 6.02 -3.47 -4.37
C GLN A 100 6.35 -2.71 -5.65
N THR A 101 5.90 -3.21 -6.80
CA THR A 101 6.09 -2.54 -8.11
C THR A 101 5.52 -1.12 -8.11
N ASP A 102 4.30 -0.95 -7.59
CA ASP A 102 3.65 0.36 -7.56
C ASP A 102 4.31 1.30 -6.52
N GLN A 103 4.86 0.77 -5.43
CA GLN A 103 5.66 1.53 -4.46
C GLN A 103 6.97 2.04 -5.09
N GLU A 104 7.67 1.21 -5.87
CA GLU A 104 8.85 1.62 -6.64
C GLU A 104 8.49 2.73 -7.64
N ALA A 105 7.38 2.57 -8.35
CA ALA A 105 6.87 3.58 -9.28
C ALA A 105 6.50 4.92 -8.61
N LEU A 106 6.03 4.90 -7.35
CA LEU A 106 5.83 6.12 -6.55
C LEU A 106 7.17 6.74 -6.13
N CYS A 107 8.18 5.93 -5.78
CA CYS A 107 9.53 6.42 -5.51
C CYS A 107 10.15 7.07 -6.75
N ASP A 108 9.96 6.49 -7.94
CA ASP A 108 10.40 7.07 -9.21
C ASP A 108 9.75 8.44 -9.43
N LEU A 109 8.43 8.54 -9.20
CA LEU A 109 7.71 9.81 -9.28
C LEU A 109 8.26 10.85 -8.30
N VAL A 110 8.52 10.45 -7.05
CA VAL A 110 9.09 11.32 -6.01
C VAL A 110 10.51 11.77 -6.36
N THR A 111 11.30 10.95 -7.04
CA THR A 111 12.71 11.23 -7.32
C THR A 111 12.93 11.88 -8.69
N ASP A 112 11.91 11.95 -9.54
CA ASP A 112 11.95 12.70 -10.79
C ASP A 112 12.06 14.21 -10.54
N GLU A 113 13.24 14.78 -10.82
CA GLU A 113 13.53 16.20 -10.66
C GLU A 113 12.75 17.10 -11.65
N THR A 114 12.13 16.52 -12.68
CA THR A 114 11.29 17.26 -13.64
C THR A 114 9.88 17.52 -13.10
N ILE A 115 9.46 16.81 -12.06
CA ILE A 115 8.18 16.99 -11.39
C ILE A 115 8.36 17.95 -10.21
N ASP A 116 7.64 19.07 -10.20
CA ASP A 116 7.49 19.88 -9.00
C ASP A 116 6.45 19.22 -8.09
N LEU A 117 6.90 18.75 -6.91
CA LEU A 117 6.03 18.08 -5.94
C LEU A 117 4.89 18.98 -5.43
N TYR A 118 5.03 20.30 -5.56
CA TYR A 118 4.00 21.26 -5.15
C TYR A 118 2.98 21.58 -6.26
N GLU A 119 3.21 21.13 -7.49
CA GLU A 119 2.21 21.25 -8.56
C GLU A 119 1.10 20.20 -8.39
N THR A 120 -0.06 20.52 -8.95
CA THR A 120 -1.20 19.61 -8.96
C THR A 120 -0.98 18.46 -9.94
N VAL A 121 -1.59 17.31 -9.64
CA VAL A 121 -1.61 16.18 -10.57
C VAL A 121 -2.41 16.55 -11.83
N PRO A 122 -2.16 15.90 -12.98
CA PRO A 122 -2.66 16.38 -14.28
C PRO A 122 -4.19 16.47 -14.40
N SER A 123 -4.91 15.65 -13.64
CA SER A 123 -6.37 15.56 -13.63
C SER A 123 -7.04 16.37 -12.51
N SER A 124 -6.29 17.21 -11.78
CA SER A 124 -6.78 17.95 -10.61
C SER A 124 -6.30 19.39 -10.57
N ASP A 125 -7.18 20.29 -10.10
CA ASP A 125 -6.84 21.68 -9.79
C ASP A 125 -6.52 21.89 -8.30
N GLU A 126 -6.63 20.85 -7.45
CA GLU A 126 -6.52 20.96 -5.99
C GLU A 126 -5.45 20.05 -5.37
N HIS A 127 -5.23 18.86 -5.91
CA HIS A 127 -4.39 17.84 -5.29
C HIS A 127 -2.98 17.83 -5.87
N THR A 128 -1.98 18.02 -5.01
CA THR A 128 -0.56 18.04 -5.40
C THR A 128 0.08 16.67 -5.34
N TYR A 129 1.16 16.46 -6.11
CA TYR A 129 1.97 15.25 -6.04
C TYR A 129 2.45 14.94 -4.61
N LEU A 130 2.88 15.98 -3.87
CA LEU A 130 3.28 15.85 -2.48
C LEU A 130 2.14 15.31 -1.61
N ARG A 131 0.92 15.83 -1.77
CA ARG A 131 -0.27 15.37 -1.02
C ARG A 131 -0.53 13.90 -1.29
N GLU A 132 -0.54 13.49 -2.56
CA GLU A 132 -0.88 12.12 -2.94
C GLU A 132 0.14 11.10 -2.44
N VAL A 133 1.44 11.40 -2.54
CA VAL A 133 2.49 10.53 -2.01
C VAL A 133 2.36 10.36 -0.48
N MET A 134 2.14 11.45 0.24
CA MET A 134 1.92 11.38 1.70
C MET A 134 0.65 10.60 2.04
N LEU A 135 -0.41 10.75 1.25
CA LEU A 135 -1.67 10.04 1.43
C LEU A 135 -1.48 8.53 1.27
N VAL A 136 -0.75 8.08 0.24
CA VAL A 136 -0.44 6.65 0.07
C VAL A 136 0.32 6.11 1.28
N ALA A 137 1.34 6.83 1.74
CA ALA A 137 2.15 6.41 2.88
C ALA A 137 1.31 6.30 4.17
N ASP A 138 0.53 7.31 4.50
CA ASP A 138 -0.33 7.36 5.69
C ASP A 138 -1.39 6.24 5.65
N HIS A 139 -2.09 6.11 4.53
CA HIS A 139 -3.10 5.07 4.31
C HIS A 139 -2.51 3.66 4.44
N THR A 140 -1.35 3.43 3.84
CA THR A 140 -0.66 2.14 3.92
C THR A 140 -0.24 1.83 5.35
N ALA A 141 0.32 2.80 6.08
CA ALA A 141 0.70 2.62 7.49
C ALA A 141 -0.53 2.28 8.37
N TYR A 142 -1.66 2.94 8.15
CA TYR A 142 -2.92 2.66 8.83
C TYR A 142 -3.36 1.19 8.63
N HIS A 143 -3.36 0.71 7.38
CA HIS A 143 -3.78 -0.66 7.07
C HIS A 143 -2.73 -1.71 7.42
N VAL A 144 -1.44 -1.38 7.43
CA VAL A 144 -0.38 -2.25 8.01
C VAL A 144 -0.65 -2.50 9.49
N GLY A 145 -1.04 -1.47 10.24
CA GLY A 145 -1.48 -1.64 11.64
C GLY A 145 -2.66 -2.60 11.79
N GLN A 146 -3.62 -2.55 10.86
CA GLN A 146 -4.75 -3.49 10.84
C GLN A 146 -4.32 -4.91 10.49
N ILE A 147 -3.41 -5.10 9.52
CA ILE A 147 -2.85 -6.42 9.17
C ILE A 147 -2.19 -7.05 10.40
N VAL A 148 -1.33 -6.30 11.09
CA VAL A 148 -0.67 -6.78 12.32
C VAL A 148 -1.70 -7.12 13.39
N THR A 149 -2.77 -6.34 13.52
CA THR A 149 -3.85 -6.60 14.49
C THR A 149 -4.61 -7.89 14.17
N VAL A 150 -4.97 -8.11 12.90
CA VAL A 150 -5.59 -9.37 12.44
C VAL A 150 -4.67 -10.55 12.71
N ARG A 151 -3.39 -10.44 12.34
CA ARG A 151 -2.41 -11.51 12.58
C ARG A 151 -2.23 -11.82 14.07
N ARG A 152 -2.18 -10.81 14.95
CA ARG A 152 -2.13 -11.03 16.41
C ARG A 152 -3.36 -11.78 16.91
N ALA A 153 -4.56 -11.40 16.46
CA ALA A 153 -5.79 -12.08 16.85
C ALA A 153 -5.84 -13.55 16.38
N LEU A 154 -5.17 -13.88 15.27
CA LEU A 154 -5.05 -15.25 14.75
C LEU A 154 -3.86 -16.03 15.35
N GLY A 155 -3.03 -15.42 16.19
CA GLY A 155 -1.80 -16.04 16.71
C GLY A 155 -0.67 -16.16 15.69
N LEU A 156 -0.66 -15.31 14.65
CA LEU A 156 0.27 -15.33 13.51
C LEU A 156 1.27 -14.15 13.52
N TRP A 157 1.42 -13.45 14.67
CA TRP A 157 2.34 -12.33 14.83
C TRP A 157 3.03 -12.31 16.22
N PRO A 158 4.36 -12.09 16.30
CA PRO A 158 5.30 -11.96 15.17
C PRO A 158 5.36 -13.27 14.35
N PRO A 159 5.84 -13.24 13.09
CA PRO A 159 6.08 -14.46 12.33
C PRO A 159 6.96 -15.41 13.17
N SER A 160 6.59 -16.70 13.24
CA SER A 160 7.42 -17.70 13.90
C SER A 160 8.77 -17.78 13.20
N GLY A 161 9.87 -17.72 13.97
CA GLY A 161 11.24 -17.73 13.43
C GLY A 161 11.66 -19.02 12.72
N ASP A 162 10.82 -20.05 12.70
CA ASP A 162 11.07 -21.34 12.04
C ASP A 162 10.62 -21.38 10.56
N ALA A 163 10.35 -20.22 9.96
CA ALA A 163 9.89 -20.10 8.57
C ALA A 163 10.91 -19.38 7.65
N GLU A 164 12.22 -19.53 7.93
CA GLU A 164 13.29 -19.27 6.95
C GLU A 164 13.54 -20.49 6.05
#